data_AF-A0A2K8UCY8-F1
#
_entry.id   AF-A0A2K8UCY8-F1
#
_cell.length_a   1.000
_cell.length_b   1.000
_cell.length_c   1.000
_cell.angle_alpha   90.00
_cell.angle_beta   90.00
_cell.angle_gamma   90.00
#
_symmetry.space_group_name_H-M   'P 1'
#
loop_
_entity.id
_entity.type
_entity.pdbx_description
1 polymer ?
#
loop_
_entity_poly.entity_id
_entity_poly.type
_entity_poly.pdbx_seq_one_letter_code
_entity_poly.pdbx_strand_id
1 'polypeptide(L)'
;MKHPPEGIDQGRRALLGVAVGVTTAVVAPGLVLHAAALPSGASAGAQGTGPVTDSVRWGLLIDTSKCVEGCRACVDACDRENGLDLQTRPAGQSARAWADQKAVWVRKVKLADDLTGRVTNLPLMCQHCEHPPCVDVCPTGASFKRADGIVLVDRHTCIGCRYCMMACPYQARSFIHEVMHDQLSRVPRGKGCVESCNLCVSRRDHGAPSTACADACAEAGHHAIVFGDLKDPQSAISQALKGLPNRQLREDLALNTGVRYAGV
;
A
#
# COMPACT_ATOMS: atom_id res chain seq x y z
N MET A 1 27.67 -30.65 25.85
CA MET A 1 27.86 -29.30 25.27
C MET A 1 26.94 -28.35 26.04
N LYS A 2 27.51 -27.38 26.78
CA LYS A 2 26.76 -26.42 27.61
C LYS A 2 26.42 -25.20 26.75
N HIS A 3 25.15 -24.92 26.51
CA HIS A 3 24.70 -23.58 26.12
C HIS A 3 24.47 -22.75 27.39
N PRO A 4 24.90 -21.47 27.44
CA PRO A 4 24.58 -20.58 28.55
C PRO A 4 23.11 -20.13 28.48
N PRO A 5 22.49 -19.78 29.61
CA PRO A 5 21.13 -19.25 29.63
C PRO A 5 21.08 -17.84 28.99
N GLU A 6 20.11 -17.61 28.13
CA GLU A 6 19.77 -16.30 27.57
C GLU A 6 19.52 -15.28 28.69
N GLY A 7 20.18 -14.13 28.58
CA GLY A 7 19.99 -13.00 29.47
C GLY A 7 18.57 -12.46 29.37
N ILE A 8 17.97 -12.20 30.54
CA ILE A 8 16.68 -11.51 30.65
C ILE A 8 16.80 -10.15 29.98
N ASP A 9 15.98 -9.89 28.95
CA ASP A 9 15.83 -8.59 28.30
C ASP A 9 15.44 -7.52 29.33
N GLN A 10 16.40 -6.66 29.68
CA GLN A 10 16.24 -5.59 30.65
C GLN A 10 15.43 -4.40 30.09
N GLY A 11 15.07 -4.39 28.80
CA GLY A 11 14.30 -3.33 28.16
C GLY A 11 12.87 -3.20 28.69
N ARG A 12 12.30 -4.25 29.31
CA ARG A 12 10.97 -4.21 29.92
C ARG A 12 10.92 -3.53 31.30
N ARG A 13 12.07 -3.10 31.85
CA ARG A 13 12.16 -2.39 33.14
C ARG A 13 12.36 -0.87 33.03
N ALA A 14 12.30 -0.30 31.82
CA ALA A 14 12.40 1.15 31.62
C ALA A 14 11.14 1.95 32.03
N LEU A 15 10.17 1.34 32.72
CA LEU A 15 9.01 2.04 33.29
C LEU A 15 9.25 2.62 34.69
N LEU A 16 10.38 2.32 35.34
CA LEU A 16 10.68 2.78 36.70
C LEU A 16 11.61 4.00 36.78
N GLY A 17 11.99 4.59 35.65
CA GLY A 17 12.88 5.75 35.59
C GLY A 17 12.20 7.12 35.50
N VAL A 18 10.88 7.18 35.66
CA VAL A 18 10.14 8.47 35.62
C VAL A 18 10.09 9.05 37.02
N ALA A 19 10.92 10.07 37.29
CA ALA A 19 10.77 10.89 38.50
C ALA A 19 9.46 11.68 38.39
N VAL A 20 8.39 11.18 39.00
CA VAL A 20 7.10 11.87 39.07
C VAL A 20 7.21 12.96 40.14
N GLY A 21 7.14 14.22 39.73
CA GLY A 21 7.01 15.33 40.67
C GLY A 21 5.58 15.38 41.20
N VAL A 22 5.38 15.06 42.48
CA VAL A 22 4.07 15.19 43.13
C VAL A 22 4.03 16.49 43.91
N THR A 23 3.14 17.40 43.51
CA THR A 23 2.83 18.61 44.26
C THR A 23 1.58 18.37 45.09
N THR A 24 1.60 18.81 46.35
CA THR A 24 0.49 18.62 47.28
C THR A 24 -0.03 19.99 47.73
N ALA A 25 -1.34 20.19 47.66
CA ALA A 25 -1.99 21.43 48.05
C ALA A 25 -3.22 21.12 48.90
N VAL A 26 -3.33 21.74 50.08
CA VAL A 26 -4.53 21.66 50.92
C VAL A 26 -5.51 22.73 50.43
N VAL A 27 -6.67 22.30 49.93
CA VAL A 27 -7.66 23.23 49.35
C VAL A 27 -8.78 23.53 50.34
N ALA A 28 -8.99 22.65 51.33
CA ALA A 28 -9.90 22.85 52.46
C ALA A 28 -9.51 21.95 53.65
N PRO A 29 -10.03 22.18 54.87
CA PRO A 29 -9.79 21.29 56.01
C PRO A 29 -10.20 19.85 55.68
N GLY A 30 -9.25 18.92 55.72
CA GLY A 30 -9.46 17.52 55.38
C GLY A 30 -9.41 17.19 53.88
N LEU A 31 -9.22 18.18 52.99
CA LEU A 31 -9.13 17.96 51.55
C LEU A 31 -7.76 18.37 51.01
N VAL A 32 -6.95 17.35 50.68
CA VAL A 32 -5.62 17.52 50.09
C VAL A 32 -5.68 17.07 48.64
N LEU A 33 -5.30 17.95 47.71
CA LEU A 33 -5.10 17.63 46.31
C LEU A 33 -3.64 17.24 46.08
N HIS A 34 -3.44 16.10 45.44
CA HIS A 34 -2.14 15.64 44.95
C HIS A 34 -2.14 15.74 43.43
N ALA A 35 -1.32 16.61 42.87
CA ALA A 35 -1.14 16.74 41.43
C ALA A 35 0.23 16.18 41.05
N ALA A 36 0.21 15.06 40.32
CA ALA A 36 1.40 14.44 39.76
C ALA A 36 1.69 15.04 38.38
N ALA A 37 2.83 15.73 38.24
CA ALA A 37 3.33 16.17 36.95
C ALA A 37 4.26 15.10 36.37
N LEU A 38 3.87 14.51 35.24
CA LEU A 38 4.78 13.70 34.43
C LEU A 38 5.69 14.65 33.66
N PRO A 39 7.02 14.40 33.60
CA PRO A 39 7.90 15.18 32.76
C PRO A 39 7.47 15.00 31.30
N SER A 40 6.98 16.08 30.69
CA SER A 40 6.80 16.21 29.25
C SER A 40 8.17 16.32 28.60
N GLY A 41 8.86 15.19 28.47
CA GLY A 41 10.18 15.06 27.87
C GLY A 41 10.18 14.05 26.73
N ALA A 42 10.62 14.51 25.57
CA ALA A 42 10.87 13.77 24.32
C ALA A 42 9.64 13.24 23.58
N SER A 43 9.17 14.06 22.62
CA SER A 43 8.49 13.59 21.42
C SER A 43 9.43 12.67 20.62
N ALA A 44 9.50 11.39 21.01
CA ALA A 44 9.82 10.34 20.06
C ALA A 44 8.70 10.36 19.01
N GLY A 45 9.07 10.52 17.74
CA GLY A 45 8.15 10.66 16.62
C GLY A 45 7.22 9.45 16.49
N ALA A 46 6.09 9.48 17.19
CA ALA A 46 4.93 8.66 16.88
C ALA A 46 4.26 9.31 15.67
N GLN A 47 4.72 8.98 14.46
CA GLN A 47 3.90 9.21 13.29
C GLN A 47 2.65 8.31 13.39
N GLY A 48 1.48 8.94 13.58
CA GLY A 48 0.24 8.48 12.96
C GLY A 48 -0.67 7.56 13.78
N THR A 49 -1.22 8.02 14.91
CA THR A 49 -2.47 7.45 15.47
C THR A 49 -3.71 8.31 15.18
N GLY A 50 -3.54 9.43 14.47
CA GLY A 50 -4.64 10.30 14.04
C GLY A 50 -5.36 9.77 12.79
N PRO A 51 -6.60 10.23 12.53
CA PRO A 51 -7.31 9.89 11.31
C PRO A 51 -6.53 10.37 10.09
N VAL A 52 -6.60 9.59 9.00
CA VAL A 52 -6.04 10.00 7.72
C VAL A 52 -6.80 11.19 7.15
N THR A 53 -6.08 12.15 6.58
CA THR A 53 -6.62 13.41 6.05
C THR A 53 -6.44 13.47 4.55
N ASP A 54 -7.13 14.41 3.91
CA ASP A 54 -6.99 14.74 2.50
C ASP A 54 -5.83 15.70 2.21
N SER A 55 -5.04 16.09 3.23
CA SER A 55 -3.87 16.94 3.04
C SER A 55 -2.76 16.26 2.23
N VAL A 56 -2.79 14.93 2.15
CA VAL A 56 -1.84 14.09 1.43
C VAL A 56 -2.57 13.35 0.31
N ARG A 57 -1.90 13.10 -0.81
CA ARG A 57 -2.39 12.20 -1.86
C ARG A 57 -1.27 11.28 -2.31
N TRP A 58 -1.31 10.01 -1.90
CA TRP A 58 -0.28 9.06 -2.26
C TRP A 58 -0.32 8.66 -3.74
N GLY A 59 0.86 8.50 -4.34
CA GLY A 59 0.98 8.11 -5.74
C GLY A 59 2.29 7.41 -6.07
N LEU A 60 2.40 6.98 -7.32
CA LEU A 60 3.59 6.37 -7.89
C LEU A 60 3.95 7.05 -9.22
N LEU A 61 5.24 7.27 -9.45
CA LEU A 61 5.79 7.49 -10.78
C LEU A 61 6.57 6.24 -11.18
N ILE A 62 6.28 5.74 -12.38
CA ILE A 62 6.94 4.57 -12.98
C ILE A 62 7.69 5.06 -14.22
N ASP A 63 9.01 5.08 -14.12
CA ASP A 63 9.92 5.37 -15.22
C ASP A 63 10.20 4.07 -16.00
N THR A 64 9.55 3.90 -17.14
CA THR A 64 9.64 2.67 -17.94
C THR A 64 10.98 2.55 -18.65
N SER A 65 11.74 3.65 -18.80
CA SER A 65 13.09 3.61 -19.38
C SER A 65 14.10 2.87 -18.47
N LYS A 66 13.81 2.82 -17.16
CA LYS A 66 14.62 2.11 -16.16
C LYS A 66 14.17 0.67 -15.93
N CYS A 67 13.06 0.25 -16.55
CA CYS A 67 12.54 -1.09 -16.40
C CYS A 67 13.26 -2.05 -17.36
N VAL A 68 14.11 -2.92 -16.82
CA VAL A 68 14.80 -3.94 -17.63
C VAL A 68 13.88 -5.13 -17.94
N GLU A 69 14.15 -5.79 -19.06
CA GLU A 69 13.44 -6.99 -19.48
C GLU A 69 13.66 -8.14 -18.47
N GLY A 70 12.61 -8.93 -18.22
CA GLY A 70 12.66 -10.07 -17.30
C GLY A 70 12.65 -9.71 -15.80
N CYS A 71 12.88 -8.44 -15.43
CA CYS A 71 12.86 -8.03 -14.03
C CYS A 71 11.43 -8.08 -13.44
N ARG A 72 11.32 -8.82 -12.33
CA ARG A 72 10.08 -9.07 -11.57
C ARG A 72 10.14 -8.63 -10.11
N ALA A 73 11.22 -7.96 -9.68
CA ALA A 73 11.43 -7.59 -8.27
C ALA A 73 10.21 -6.89 -7.64
N CYS A 74 9.61 -5.93 -8.34
CA CYS A 74 8.41 -5.22 -7.87
C CYS A 74 7.16 -6.11 -7.76
N VAL A 75 7.01 -7.10 -8.64
CA VAL A 75 5.88 -8.06 -8.61
C VAL A 75 6.09 -9.01 -7.45
N ASP A 76 7.26 -9.64 -7.36
CA ASP A 76 7.53 -10.65 -6.34
C ASP A 76 7.52 -10.03 -4.93
N ALA A 77 7.95 -8.77 -4.78
CA ALA A 77 7.81 -8.03 -3.52
C ALA A 77 6.36 -7.71 -3.17
N CYS A 78 5.53 -7.33 -4.15
CA CYS A 78 4.11 -7.11 -3.92
C CYS A 78 3.40 -8.42 -3.53
N ASP A 79 3.76 -9.52 -4.18
CA ASP A 79 3.19 -10.84 -3.92
C ASP A 79 3.48 -11.27 -2.47
N ARG A 80 4.75 -11.21 -2.04
CA ARG A 80 5.14 -11.50 -0.64
C ARG A 80 4.52 -10.54 0.37
N GLU A 81 4.53 -9.24 0.06
CA GLU A 81 3.96 -8.23 0.95
C GLU A 81 2.45 -8.42 1.11
N ASN A 82 1.71 -8.92 0.12
CA ASN A 82 0.24 -8.99 0.24
C ASN A 82 -0.29 -10.43 0.28
N GLY A 83 0.60 -11.42 0.43
CA GLY A 83 0.25 -12.83 0.51
C GLY A 83 -0.41 -13.35 -0.78
N LEU A 84 -0.01 -12.84 -1.95
CA LEU A 84 -0.47 -13.32 -3.25
C LEU A 84 0.28 -14.58 -3.68
N ASP A 85 1.49 -14.79 -3.16
CA ASP A 85 2.29 -15.99 -3.30
C ASP A 85 1.76 -17.19 -2.49
N LEU A 86 0.91 -16.94 -1.49
CA LEU A 86 0.21 -17.95 -0.69
C LEU A 86 -1.00 -18.58 -1.41
N GLN A 87 -1.30 -18.13 -2.63
CA GLN A 87 -2.38 -18.69 -3.44
C GLN A 87 -2.03 -20.08 -3.96
N THR A 88 -2.88 -21.06 -3.69
CA THR A 88 -2.74 -22.42 -4.19
C THR A 88 -3.66 -22.68 -5.37
N ARG A 89 -3.13 -23.32 -6.41
CA ARG A 89 -3.93 -23.75 -7.56
C ARG A 89 -4.88 -24.87 -7.11
N PRO A 90 -6.20 -24.76 -7.35
CA PRO A 90 -7.16 -25.81 -7.08
C PRO A 90 -6.82 -27.13 -7.78
N ALA A 91 -7.11 -28.24 -7.11
CA ALA A 91 -6.99 -29.57 -7.69
C ALA A 91 -7.88 -29.68 -8.94
N GLY A 92 -7.33 -30.26 -10.03
CA GLY A 92 -8.04 -30.41 -11.29
C GLY A 92 -8.05 -29.16 -12.19
N GLN A 93 -7.58 -28.00 -11.72
CA GLN A 93 -7.48 -26.81 -12.56
C GLN A 93 -6.22 -26.82 -13.44
N SER A 94 -6.39 -26.52 -14.73
CA SER A 94 -5.25 -26.39 -15.65
C SER A 94 -4.34 -25.23 -15.23
N ALA A 95 -3.05 -25.33 -15.57
CA ALA A 95 -2.09 -24.27 -15.28
C ALA A 95 -2.48 -22.94 -15.95
N ARG A 96 -3.08 -23.01 -17.15
CA ARG A 96 -3.56 -21.84 -17.88
C ARG A 96 -4.73 -21.17 -17.17
N ALA A 97 -5.77 -21.93 -16.82
CA ALA A 97 -6.93 -21.40 -16.12
C ALA A 97 -6.53 -20.77 -14.78
N TRP A 98 -5.58 -21.38 -14.07
CA TRP A 98 -5.03 -20.81 -12.85
C TRP A 98 -4.30 -19.48 -13.10
N ALA A 99 -3.44 -19.42 -14.12
CA ALA A 99 -2.71 -18.19 -14.45
C ALA A 99 -3.66 -17.02 -14.81
N ASP A 100 -4.81 -17.33 -15.41
CA ASP A 100 -5.83 -16.34 -15.77
C ASP A 100 -6.72 -15.91 -14.59
N GLN A 101 -6.89 -16.77 -13.58
CA GLN A 101 -7.83 -16.54 -12.46
C GLN A 101 -7.17 -16.12 -11.14
N LYS A 102 -5.89 -16.47 -10.93
CA LYS A 102 -5.18 -16.11 -9.70
C LYS A 102 -5.13 -14.59 -9.55
N ALA A 103 -5.19 -14.11 -8.32
CA ALA A 103 -5.12 -12.68 -8.09
C ALA A 103 -3.71 -12.15 -8.33
N VAL A 104 -3.63 -10.99 -8.97
CA VAL A 104 -2.37 -10.31 -9.31
C VAL A 104 -2.58 -8.82 -9.11
N TRP A 105 -1.80 -8.22 -8.22
CA TRP A 105 -1.93 -6.78 -7.92
C TRP A 105 -0.99 -5.92 -8.77
N VAL A 106 0.14 -6.49 -9.19
CA VAL A 106 1.11 -5.87 -10.09
C VAL A 106 1.45 -6.87 -11.18
N ARG A 107 1.20 -6.50 -12.45
CA ARG A 107 1.55 -7.33 -13.61
C ARG A 107 2.56 -6.64 -14.50
N LYS A 108 3.43 -7.39 -15.17
CA LYS A 108 4.32 -6.85 -16.20
C LYS A 108 3.59 -6.86 -17.54
N VAL A 109 3.55 -5.71 -18.21
CA VAL A 109 3.00 -5.55 -19.55
C VAL A 109 4.14 -5.18 -20.49
N LYS A 110 4.15 -5.80 -21.67
CA LYS A 110 5.00 -5.41 -22.79
C LYS A 110 4.15 -4.59 -23.77
N LEU A 111 4.54 -3.35 -24.01
CA LEU A 111 3.97 -2.52 -25.07
C LEU A 111 4.94 -2.54 -26.24
N ALA A 112 4.45 -2.94 -27.41
CA ALA A 112 5.17 -2.78 -28.66
C ALA A 112 4.55 -1.59 -29.39
N ASP A 113 5.39 -0.64 -29.77
CA ASP A 113 5.01 0.43 -30.68
C ASP A 113 5.16 -0.07 -32.11
N ASP A 114 4.04 -0.25 -32.82
CA ASP A 114 4.02 -0.79 -34.18
C ASP A 114 4.73 0.12 -35.20
N LEU A 115 4.86 1.42 -34.92
CA LEU A 115 5.51 2.39 -35.81
C LEU A 115 7.02 2.43 -35.60
N THR A 116 7.46 2.40 -34.33
CA THR A 116 8.89 2.54 -33.99
C THR A 116 9.59 1.21 -33.72
N GLY A 117 8.84 0.12 -33.55
CA GLY A 117 9.35 -1.19 -33.11
C GLY A 117 9.82 -1.19 -31.65
N ARG A 118 9.66 -0.08 -30.91
CA ARG A 118 10.12 0.06 -29.53
C ARG A 118 9.29 -0.83 -28.62
N VAL A 119 9.96 -1.74 -27.91
CA VAL A 119 9.33 -2.57 -26.87
C VAL A 119 9.59 -1.96 -25.49
N THR A 120 8.53 -1.62 -24.78
CA THR A 120 8.57 -1.02 -23.44
C THR A 120 7.99 -2.00 -22.42
N ASN A 121 8.74 -2.30 -21.37
CA ASN A 121 8.30 -3.15 -20.27
C ASN A 121 7.83 -2.27 -19.10
N LEU A 122 6.59 -2.40 -18.66
CA LEU A 122 6.09 -1.61 -17.53
C LEU A 122 5.27 -2.44 -16.53
N PRO A 123 5.42 -2.19 -15.22
CA PRO A 123 4.49 -2.71 -14.22
C PRO A 123 3.16 -1.95 -14.29
N LEU A 124 2.07 -2.70 -14.40
CA LEU A 124 0.70 -2.19 -14.37
C LEU A 124 0.01 -2.70 -13.11
N MET A 125 -0.56 -1.77 -12.34
CA MET A 125 -1.25 -2.02 -11.07
C MET A 125 -2.50 -1.15 -10.96
N CYS A 126 -3.18 -1.19 -9.81
CA CYS A 126 -4.25 -0.23 -9.52
C CYS A 126 -3.72 1.20 -9.64
N GLN A 127 -4.43 2.04 -10.38
CA GLN A 127 -4.00 3.40 -10.67
C GLN A 127 -4.39 4.38 -9.57
N HIS A 128 -5.13 3.94 -8.54
CA HIS A 128 -5.65 4.76 -7.43
C HIS A 128 -6.18 6.13 -7.92
N CYS A 129 -7.14 6.07 -8.85
CA CYS A 129 -7.73 7.24 -9.48
C CYS A 129 -8.34 8.20 -8.45
N GLU A 130 -8.27 9.50 -8.73
CA GLU A 130 -8.99 10.50 -7.93
C GLU A 130 -10.50 10.39 -8.11
N HIS A 131 -10.94 10.09 -9.33
CA HIS A 131 -12.32 9.79 -9.68
C HIS A 131 -12.41 8.30 -10.08
N PRO A 132 -12.46 7.36 -9.12
CA PRO A 132 -12.42 5.93 -9.42
C PRO A 132 -13.80 5.40 -9.83
N PRO A 133 -14.05 5.06 -11.11
CA PRO A 133 -15.36 4.57 -11.55
C PRO A 133 -15.73 3.24 -10.86
N CYS A 134 -14.71 2.47 -10.46
CA CYS A 134 -14.89 1.24 -9.72
C CYS A 134 -15.44 1.42 -8.29
N VAL A 135 -15.34 2.61 -7.70
CA VAL A 135 -16.00 2.97 -6.44
C VAL A 135 -17.45 3.34 -6.71
N ASP A 136 -17.70 4.18 -7.73
CA ASP A 136 -19.04 4.67 -8.07
C ASP A 136 -20.03 3.56 -8.40
N VAL A 137 -19.56 2.46 -9.00
CA VAL A 137 -20.42 1.30 -9.37
C VAL A 137 -20.63 0.29 -8.24
N CYS A 138 -20.03 0.48 -7.07
CA CYS A 138 -20.11 -0.51 -5.98
C CYS A 138 -21.42 -0.36 -5.19
N PRO A 139 -22.37 -1.31 -5.29
CA PRO A 139 -23.69 -1.14 -4.69
C PRO A 139 -23.69 -1.20 -3.15
N THR A 140 -22.65 -1.79 -2.54
CA THR A 140 -22.54 -1.94 -1.09
C THR A 140 -21.61 -0.92 -0.44
N GLY A 141 -20.94 -0.07 -1.22
CA GLY A 141 -19.87 0.80 -0.72
C GLY A 141 -18.58 0.06 -0.36
N ALA A 142 -18.47 -1.24 -0.67
CA ALA A 142 -17.27 -2.03 -0.39
C ALA A 142 -16.02 -1.49 -1.09
N SER A 143 -16.14 -0.98 -2.32
CA SER A 143 -15.04 -0.23 -2.93
C SER A 143 -15.15 1.22 -2.50
N PHE A 144 -14.08 1.78 -1.94
CA PHE A 144 -14.05 3.16 -1.46
C PHE A 144 -12.67 3.80 -1.66
N LYS A 145 -12.59 5.12 -1.56
CA LYS A 145 -11.35 5.89 -1.58
C LYS A 145 -11.13 6.49 -0.18
N ARG A 146 -9.97 6.22 0.43
CA ARG A 146 -9.54 6.92 1.66
C ARG A 146 -9.28 8.40 1.38
N ALA A 147 -9.28 9.21 2.45
CA ALA A 147 -8.98 10.64 2.36
C ALA A 147 -7.61 10.92 1.72
N ASP A 148 -6.61 10.07 1.99
CA ASP A 148 -5.25 10.14 1.44
C ASP A 148 -5.10 9.63 -0.01
N GLY A 149 -6.22 9.37 -0.69
CA GLY A 149 -6.28 8.99 -2.11
C GLY A 149 -6.17 7.49 -2.38
N ILE A 150 -5.95 6.64 -1.37
CA ILE A 150 -5.83 5.19 -1.58
C ILE A 150 -7.21 4.58 -1.83
N VAL A 151 -7.42 4.08 -3.06
CA VAL A 151 -8.58 3.22 -3.40
C VAL A 151 -8.43 1.82 -2.81
N LEU A 152 -9.43 1.38 -2.04
CA LEU A 152 -9.45 0.09 -1.33
C LEU A 152 -10.74 -0.69 -1.63
N VAL A 153 -10.75 -1.94 -1.19
CA VAL A 153 -11.95 -2.77 -1.10
C VAL A 153 -12.07 -3.32 0.32
N ASP A 154 -13.17 -2.99 0.99
CA ASP A 154 -13.60 -3.68 2.19
C ASP A 154 -14.18 -5.04 1.80
N ARG A 155 -13.53 -6.09 2.27
CA ARG A 155 -13.90 -7.47 1.96
C ARG A 155 -15.07 -7.98 2.82
N HIS A 156 -15.37 -7.32 3.94
CA HIS A 156 -16.51 -7.71 4.78
C HIS A 156 -17.85 -7.31 4.17
N THR A 157 -17.87 -6.21 3.42
CA THR A 157 -19.07 -5.68 2.74
C THR A 157 -19.10 -6.01 1.24
N CYS A 158 -18.03 -6.62 0.70
CA CYS A 158 -17.97 -7.02 -0.70
C CYS A 158 -18.85 -8.25 -0.96
N ILE A 159 -19.88 -8.09 -1.78
CA ILE A 159 -20.78 -9.18 -2.19
C ILE A 159 -20.32 -9.92 -3.47
N GLY A 160 -19.16 -9.55 -4.03
CA GLY A 160 -18.62 -10.26 -5.19
C GLY A 160 -19.34 -10.06 -6.51
N CYS A 161 -20.14 -8.99 -6.68
CA CYS A 161 -20.89 -8.73 -7.93
C CYS A 161 -20.01 -8.40 -9.16
N ARG A 162 -18.71 -8.12 -8.95
CA ARG A 162 -17.70 -7.87 -9.99
C ARG A 162 -17.91 -6.63 -10.87
N TYR A 163 -18.90 -5.78 -10.60
CA TYR A 163 -19.11 -4.54 -11.35
C TYR A 163 -17.90 -3.61 -11.31
N CYS A 164 -17.23 -3.53 -10.16
CA CYS A 164 -16.00 -2.75 -10.01
C CYS A 164 -14.85 -3.25 -10.91
N MET A 165 -14.81 -4.54 -11.25
CA MET A 165 -13.83 -5.10 -12.19
C MET A 165 -14.14 -4.66 -13.62
N MET A 166 -15.42 -4.71 -14.02
CA MET A 166 -15.86 -4.27 -15.35
C MET A 166 -15.69 -2.76 -15.56
N ALA A 167 -15.92 -1.97 -14.52
CA ALA A 167 -15.76 -0.52 -14.56
C ALA A 167 -14.30 -0.06 -14.54
N CYS A 168 -13.35 -0.91 -14.16
CA CYS A 168 -11.94 -0.52 -14.09
C CYS A 168 -11.29 -0.55 -15.49
N PRO A 169 -10.93 0.60 -16.09
CA PRO A 169 -10.38 0.64 -17.45
C PRO A 169 -8.99 0.00 -17.54
N TYR A 170 -8.34 -0.25 -16.41
CA TYR A 170 -7.00 -0.84 -16.32
C TYR A 170 -7.02 -2.33 -15.97
N GLN A 171 -8.19 -2.94 -15.77
CA GLN A 171 -8.32 -4.34 -15.34
C GLN A 171 -7.38 -4.65 -14.16
N ALA A 172 -7.35 -3.77 -13.17
CA ALA A 172 -6.40 -3.82 -12.04
C ALA A 172 -6.99 -4.48 -10.78
N ARG A 173 -8.15 -5.13 -10.94
CA ARG A 173 -8.89 -5.81 -9.87
C ARG A 173 -8.93 -7.30 -10.16
N SER A 174 -8.77 -8.11 -9.13
CA SER A 174 -8.83 -9.57 -9.19
C SER A 174 -9.98 -10.09 -8.34
N PHE A 175 -10.59 -11.19 -8.75
CA PHE A 175 -11.63 -11.87 -7.98
C PHE A 175 -11.06 -13.13 -7.34
N ILE A 176 -11.32 -13.31 -6.05
CA ILE A 176 -10.89 -14.50 -5.31
C ILE A 176 -11.96 -15.58 -5.50
N HIS A 177 -11.66 -16.57 -6.33
CA HIS A 177 -12.58 -17.69 -6.62
C HIS A 177 -12.59 -18.74 -5.51
N GLU A 178 -11.48 -18.88 -4.81
CA GLU A 178 -11.18 -20.01 -3.94
C GLU A 178 -11.13 -19.63 -2.46
N VAL A 179 -11.24 -20.62 -1.59
CA VAL A 179 -10.99 -20.41 -0.16
C VAL A 179 -9.50 -20.21 0.02
N MET A 180 -9.12 -19.07 0.55
CA MET A 180 -7.73 -18.74 0.84
C MET A 180 -7.34 -19.35 2.19
N HIS A 181 -6.29 -20.18 2.18
CA HIS A 181 -5.66 -20.71 3.39
C HIS A 181 -4.44 -19.85 3.78
N ASP A 182 -4.02 -19.92 5.04
CA ASP A 182 -2.78 -19.28 5.53
C ASP A 182 -2.66 -17.77 5.25
N GLN A 183 -3.78 -17.06 5.34
CA GLN A 183 -3.84 -15.64 5.02
C GLN A 183 -3.05 -14.78 6.01
N LEU A 184 -2.48 -13.68 5.51
CA LEU A 184 -1.90 -12.65 6.35
C LEU A 184 -3.01 -11.89 7.07
N SER A 185 -2.93 -11.79 8.40
CA SER A 185 -3.92 -11.06 9.21
C SER A 185 -4.06 -9.58 8.81
N ARG A 186 -2.97 -8.96 8.35
CA ARG A 186 -2.94 -7.56 7.89
C ARG A 186 -3.55 -7.34 6.50
N VAL A 187 -3.66 -8.38 5.68
CA VAL A 187 -4.29 -8.34 4.35
C VAL A 187 -5.20 -9.57 4.24
N PRO A 188 -6.37 -9.58 4.92
CA PRO A 188 -7.30 -10.70 4.82
C PRO A 188 -7.81 -10.83 3.39
N ARG A 189 -8.10 -12.04 2.93
CA ARG A 189 -8.49 -12.35 1.54
C ARG A 189 -9.65 -13.34 1.55
N GLY A 190 -10.84 -12.85 1.21
CA GLY A 190 -12.07 -13.65 1.29
C GLY A 190 -12.46 -14.28 -0.05
N LYS A 191 -12.86 -15.56 -0.05
CA LYS A 191 -13.54 -16.16 -1.20
C LYS A 191 -14.74 -15.30 -1.59
N GLY A 192 -14.94 -15.08 -2.89
CA GLY A 192 -16.04 -14.28 -3.38
C GLY A 192 -15.80 -12.78 -3.34
N CYS A 193 -14.65 -12.32 -2.83
CA CYS A 193 -14.34 -10.90 -2.75
C CYS A 193 -13.46 -10.44 -3.92
N VAL A 194 -13.60 -9.17 -4.27
CA VAL A 194 -12.68 -8.49 -5.19
C VAL A 194 -11.53 -7.89 -4.37
N GLU A 195 -10.32 -7.94 -4.91
CA GLU A 195 -9.15 -7.28 -4.35
C GLU A 195 -8.33 -6.57 -5.44
N SER A 196 -7.43 -5.69 -5.02
CA SER A 196 -6.53 -4.94 -5.90
C SER A 196 -5.33 -4.45 -5.10
N CYS A 197 -4.31 -3.95 -5.80
CA CYS A 197 -3.25 -3.18 -5.17
C CYS A 197 -3.86 -2.14 -4.22
N ASN A 198 -3.41 -2.17 -2.97
CA ASN A 198 -3.86 -1.30 -1.89
C ASN A 198 -2.81 -0.21 -1.56
N LEU A 199 -1.88 0.04 -2.48
CA LEU A 199 -0.73 0.92 -2.29
C LEU A 199 0.09 0.63 -1.01
N CYS A 200 0.17 -0.65 -0.63
CA CYS A 200 0.78 -1.12 0.62
C CYS A 200 0.25 -0.41 1.87
N VAL A 201 -1.07 -0.19 1.95
CA VAL A 201 -1.71 0.52 3.06
C VAL A 201 -1.29 0.03 4.45
N SER A 202 -1.09 -1.28 4.63
CA SER A 202 -0.61 -1.81 5.92
C SER A 202 0.77 -1.27 6.27
N ARG A 203 1.70 -1.14 5.32
CA ARG A 203 3.02 -0.54 5.57
C ARG A 203 2.87 0.94 5.92
N ARG A 204 2.01 1.66 5.18
CA ARG A 204 1.74 3.08 5.37
C ARG A 204 1.23 3.38 6.77
N ASP A 205 0.22 2.63 7.20
CA ASP A 205 -0.43 2.84 8.49
C ASP A 205 0.49 2.45 9.67
N HIS A 206 1.57 1.71 9.42
CA HIS A 206 2.63 1.41 10.39
C HIS A 206 3.88 2.31 10.23
N GLY A 207 3.75 3.44 9.52
CA GLY A 207 4.80 4.46 9.42
C GLY A 207 5.92 4.16 8.43
N ALA A 208 5.78 3.12 7.58
CA ALA A 208 6.78 2.87 6.54
C ALA A 208 6.77 4.01 5.50
N PRO A 209 7.95 4.51 5.07
CA PRO A 209 8.03 5.66 4.18
C PRO A 209 7.58 5.32 2.75
N SER A 210 7.61 4.06 2.34
CA SER A 210 7.47 3.62 0.95
C SER A 210 6.68 2.31 0.80
N THR A 211 6.50 1.86 -0.43
CA THR A 211 5.78 0.62 -0.80
C THR A 211 6.76 -0.51 -1.08
N ALA A 212 6.34 -1.76 -0.89
CA ALA A 212 7.17 -2.93 -1.13
C ALA A 212 7.71 -2.99 -2.57
N CYS A 213 6.90 -2.58 -3.56
CA CYS A 213 7.32 -2.58 -4.96
C CYS A 213 8.34 -1.49 -5.28
N ALA A 214 8.23 -0.30 -4.66
CA ALA A 214 9.21 0.78 -4.81
C ALA A 214 10.55 0.41 -4.14
N ASP A 215 10.49 -0.11 -2.91
CA ASP A 215 11.67 -0.50 -2.15
C ASP A 215 12.44 -1.62 -2.86
N ALA A 216 11.75 -2.68 -3.29
CA ALA A 216 12.38 -3.76 -4.05
C ALA A 216 12.97 -3.30 -5.39
N CYS A 217 12.38 -2.29 -6.04
CA CYS A 217 12.92 -1.74 -7.28
C CYS A 217 14.21 -0.93 -7.03
N ALA A 218 14.30 -0.25 -5.89
CA ALA A 218 15.52 0.44 -5.45
C ALA A 218 16.61 -0.56 -5.01
N GLU A 219 16.26 -1.59 -4.25
CA GLU A 219 17.17 -2.66 -3.85
C GLU A 219 17.76 -3.43 -5.04
N ALA A 220 16.98 -3.61 -6.10
CA ALA A 220 17.45 -4.17 -7.37
C ALA A 220 18.31 -3.20 -8.21
N GLY A 221 18.52 -1.96 -7.75
CA GLY A 221 19.37 -0.95 -8.39
C GLY A 221 18.73 -0.22 -9.58
N HIS A 222 17.44 -0.42 -9.86
CA HIS A 222 16.77 0.19 -11.02
C HIS A 222 16.14 1.55 -10.73
N HIS A 223 15.61 1.76 -9.52
CA HIS A 223 14.94 3.01 -9.12
C HIS A 223 13.87 3.50 -10.12
N ALA A 224 13.17 2.56 -10.76
CA ALA A 224 12.13 2.85 -11.75
C ALA A 224 10.81 3.30 -11.10
N ILE A 225 10.54 2.90 -9.86
CA ILE A 225 9.30 3.20 -9.14
C ILE A 225 9.61 4.22 -8.04
N VAL A 226 9.03 5.41 -8.14
CA VAL A 226 9.13 6.48 -7.14
C VAL A 226 7.78 6.62 -6.46
N PHE A 227 7.76 6.40 -5.15
CA PHE A 227 6.57 6.58 -4.32
C PHE A 227 6.64 7.93 -3.59
N GLY A 228 5.49 8.59 -3.39
CA GLY A 228 5.42 9.77 -2.53
C GLY A 228 4.07 10.46 -2.54
N ASP A 229 4.02 11.62 -1.90
CA ASP A 229 2.85 12.50 -1.86
C ASP A 229 2.79 13.40 -3.10
N LEU A 230 1.72 13.30 -3.88
CA LEU A 230 1.45 14.12 -5.06
C LEU A 230 1.07 15.56 -4.72
N LYS A 231 0.63 15.85 -3.48
CA LYS A 231 0.27 17.20 -3.04
C LYS A 231 1.47 17.99 -2.53
N ASP A 232 2.45 17.32 -1.94
CA ASP A 232 3.68 17.96 -1.49
C ASP A 232 4.61 18.26 -2.68
N PRO A 233 4.89 19.54 -3.00
CA PRO A 233 5.79 19.90 -4.09
C PRO A 233 7.25 19.48 -3.87
N GLN A 234 7.66 19.21 -2.63
CA GLN A 234 9.01 18.80 -2.26
C GLN A 234 9.18 17.28 -2.23
N SER A 235 8.12 16.51 -2.40
CA SER A 235 8.20 15.06 -2.43
C SER A 235 9.01 14.56 -3.63
N ALA A 236 9.65 13.40 -3.47
CA ALA A 236 10.45 12.79 -4.52
C ALA A 236 9.63 12.57 -5.81
N ILE A 237 8.35 12.19 -5.68
CA ILE A 237 7.46 12.00 -6.82
C ILE A 237 7.14 13.34 -7.51
N SER A 238 6.80 14.40 -6.76
CA SER A 238 6.47 15.71 -7.32
C SER A 238 7.66 16.34 -8.06
N GLN A 239 8.86 16.18 -7.53
CA GLN A 239 10.10 16.62 -8.18
C GLN A 239 10.37 15.82 -9.46
N ALA A 240 10.21 14.49 -9.42
CA ALA A 240 10.40 13.65 -10.59
C ALA A 240 9.36 13.91 -11.70
N LEU A 241 8.12 14.20 -11.34
CA LEU A 241 7.06 14.56 -12.30
C LEU A 241 7.31 15.88 -13.02
N LYS A 242 8.02 16.83 -12.40
CA LYS A 242 8.44 18.08 -13.05
C LYS A 242 9.62 17.87 -14.00
N GLY A 243 10.53 16.96 -13.64
CA GLY A 243 11.77 16.71 -14.39
C GLY A 243 11.62 15.75 -15.57
N LEU A 244 10.56 14.94 -15.62
CA LEU A 244 10.38 13.89 -16.63
C LEU A 244 9.05 14.04 -17.38
N PRO A 245 9.05 13.94 -18.72
CA PRO A 245 7.82 13.78 -19.49
C PRO A 245 7.08 12.52 -19.01
N ASN A 246 5.85 12.71 -18.54
CA ASN A 246 5.03 11.65 -17.99
C ASN A 246 3.59 11.78 -18.45
N ARG A 247 2.87 10.66 -18.43
CA ARG A 247 1.48 10.54 -18.84
C ARG A 247 0.66 9.74 -17.84
N GLN A 248 -0.64 9.94 -17.91
CA GLN A 248 -1.63 9.08 -17.28
C GLN A 248 -2.05 8.01 -18.29
N LEU A 249 -2.25 6.78 -17.85
CA LEU A 249 -2.91 5.80 -18.71
C LEU A 249 -4.37 6.19 -18.88
N ARG A 250 -4.86 6.18 -20.13
CA ARG A 250 -6.23 6.57 -20.47
C ARG A 250 -6.58 7.98 -19.97
N GLU A 251 -5.74 8.96 -20.32
CA GLU A 251 -5.97 10.37 -19.99
C GLU A 251 -7.30 10.92 -20.53
N ASP A 252 -7.80 10.33 -21.63
CA ASP A 252 -9.10 10.60 -22.22
C ASP A 252 -10.29 10.42 -21.25
N LEU A 253 -10.13 9.58 -20.22
CA LEU A 253 -11.16 9.33 -19.22
C LEU A 253 -11.18 10.35 -18.07
N ALA A 254 -10.22 11.29 -18.03
CA ALA A 254 -10.13 12.34 -17.01
C ALA A 254 -10.20 11.85 -15.54
N LEU A 255 -9.74 10.62 -15.26
CA LEU A 255 -9.84 10.01 -13.92
C LEU A 255 -8.82 10.52 -12.91
N ASN A 256 -7.84 11.33 -13.37
CA ASN A 256 -6.71 11.83 -12.60
C ASN A 256 -6.02 10.71 -11.81
N THR A 257 -5.24 9.86 -12.48
CA THR A 257 -4.60 8.68 -11.89
C THR A 257 -3.56 9.06 -10.83
N GLY A 258 -3.49 8.29 -9.74
CA GLY A 258 -2.42 8.39 -8.74
C GLY A 258 -1.10 7.78 -9.20
N VAL A 259 -1.13 6.94 -10.24
CA VAL A 259 0.05 6.38 -10.89
C VAL A 259 0.33 7.09 -12.22
N ARG A 260 1.58 7.48 -12.43
CA ARG A 260 2.08 8.19 -13.61
C ARG A 260 3.18 7.37 -14.28
N TYR A 261 3.26 7.44 -15.60
CA TYR A 261 4.26 6.70 -16.38
C TYR A 261 5.12 7.66 -17.18
N ALA A 262 6.44 7.54 -17.04
CA ALA A 262 7.42 8.21 -17.90
C ALA A 262 8.02 7.20 -18.88
N GLY A 263 8.42 7.67 -20.07
CA GLY A 263 9.03 6.83 -21.10
C GLY A 263 8.05 6.00 -21.94
N VAL A 264 6.74 6.21 -21.77
CA VAL A 264 5.67 5.57 -22.57
C VAL A 264 5.19 6.52 -23.66
#